data_AF-A0A942MAG2-F1
#
_entry.id   AF-A0A942MAG2-F1
#
_cell.length_a   1.000
_cell.length_b   1.000
_cell.length_c   1.000
_cell.angle_alpha   90.00
_cell.angle_beta   90.00
_cell.angle_gamma   90.00
#
_symmetry.space_group_name_H-M   'P 1'
#
loop_
_entity.id
_entity.type
_entity.pdbx_description
1 polymer ?
#
loop_
_entity_poly.entity_id
_entity_poly.type
_entity_poly.pdbx_seq_one_letter_code
_entity_poly.pdbx_strand_id
1 'polypeptide(L)'
;MKKGLILTIVAVLILAIAVPVAMASLADSDKAELEGLYRQQHQLRLQILQKQADFGLMDQEQAAAMRERMEQQWKIREQKMAEGDYFYGRMGRRGGFKGFRQGGGCGNCPVQPQEQSAAQTSL
;
A
#
# COMPACT_ATOMS: atom_id res chain seq x y z
N MET A 1 -20.09 13.15 42.31
CA MET A 1 -19.40 14.11 41.42
C MET A 1 -18.41 13.47 40.42
N LYS A 2 -18.51 12.16 40.11
CA LYS A 2 -17.59 11.46 39.20
C LYS A 2 -18.16 11.25 37.78
N LYS A 3 -19.49 11.21 37.66
CA LYS A 3 -20.21 11.02 36.39
C LYS A 3 -20.13 12.24 35.46
N GLY A 4 -20.07 13.45 36.03
CA GLY A 4 -19.87 14.69 35.28
C GLY A 4 -18.45 14.85 34.72
N LEU A 5 -17.46 14.24 35.38
CA LEU A 5 -16.06 14.24 34.95
C LEU A 5 -15.85 13.29 33.76
N ILE A 6 -16.52 12.14 33.77
CA ILE A 6 -16.52 11.20 32.63
C ILE A 6 -17.21 11.83 31.41
N LEU A 7 -18.35 12.49 31.61
CA LEU A 7 -19.07 13.16 30.52
C LEU A 7 -18.27 14.33 29.91
N THR A 8 -17.53 15.08 30.71
CA THR A 8 -16.65 16.16 30.20
C THR A 8 -15.43 15.61 29.49
N ILE A 9 -14.81 14.53 29.98
CA ILE A 9 -13.70 13.87 29.27
C ILE A 9 -14.17 13.31 27.93
N VAL A 10 -15.34 12.66 27.89
CA VAL A 10 -15.91 12.13 26.63
C VAL A 10 -16.27 13.26 25.67
N ALA A 11 -16.82 14.37 26.16
CA ALA A 11 -17.12 15.54 25.33
C ALA A 11 -15.85 16.18 24.75
N VAL A 12 -14.77 16.27 25.53
CA VAL A 12 -13.46 16.76 25.07
C VAL A 12 -12.83 15.79 24.06
N LEU A 13 -13.00 14.48 24.25
CA LEU A 13 -12.51 13.46 23.33
C LEU A 13 -13.23 13.52 21.96
N ILE A 14 -14.54 13.79 21.96
CA ILE A 14 -15.35 13.93 20.73
C ILE A 14 -15.02 15.24 20.01
N LEU A 15 -14.73 16.33 20.75
CA LEU A 15 -14.33 17.61 20.18
C LEU A 15 -12.93 17.58 19.53
N ALA A 16 -12.03 16.71 20.00
CA ALA A 16 -10.71 16.52 19.38
C ALA A 16 -10.75 15.86 17.99
N ILE A 17 -11.87 15.23 17.60
CA ILE A 17 -12.04 14.58 16.29
C ILE A 17 -12.53 15.58 15.23
N ALA A 18 -12.92 16.79 15.63
CA ALA A 18 -13.35 17.86 14.73
C ALA A 18 -12.15 18.68 14.19
N VAL A 19 -11.17 18.02 13.59
CA VAL A 19 -10.20 18.74 12.74
C VAL A 19 -10.88 18.96 11.39
N PRO A 20 -11.11 20.21 10.96
CA PRO A 20 -11.64 20.48 9.63
C PRO A 20 -10.66 19.94 8.58
N VAL A 21 -11.07 18.91 7.83
CA VAL A 21 -10.34 18.34 6.68
C VAL A 21 -10.46 19.27 5.46
N ALA A 22 -10.16 20.55 5.67
CA ALA A 22 -10.12 21.54 4.59
C ALA A 22 -8.71 21.50 3.98
N MET A 23 -8.52 20.67 2.95
CA MET A 23 -7.41 20.71 1.97
C MET A 23 -6.10 21.33 2.49
N ALA A 24 -5.59 20.85 3.62
CA ALA A 24 -4.36 21.35 4.19
C ALA A 24 -3.19 20.71 3.43
N SER A 25 -2.29 21.53 2.89
CA SER A 25 -0.94 21.06 2.59
C SER A 25 -0.34 20.55 3.90
N LEU A 26 0.03 19.27 3.96
CA LEU A 26 0.70 18.68 5.12
C LEU A 26 1.88 19.55 5.54
N ALA A 27 2.01 19.85 6.83
CA ALA A 27 3.23 20.46 7.35
C ALA A 27 4.41 19.49 7.16
N ASP A 28 5.63 20.00 7.10
CA ASP A 28 6.79 19.14 6.84
C ASP A 28 7.03 18.11 7.97
N SER A 29 6.64 18.43 9.21
CA SER A 29 6.59 17.48 10.33
C SER A 29 5.66 16.30 10.05
N ASP A 30 4.47 16.58 9.52
CA ASP A 30 3.43 15.59 9.29
C ASP A 30 3.82 14.67 8.11
N LYS A 31 4.49 15.23 7.10
CA LYS A 31 5.06 14.45 6.00
C LYS A 31 6.12 13.47 6.50
N ALA A 32 7.04 13.93 7.35
CA ALA A 32 8.10 13.09 7.90
C ALA A 32 7.53 11.95 8.77
N GLU A 33 6.51 12.24 9.59
CA GLU A 33 5.82 11.21 10.37
C GLU A 33 5.14 10.18 9.45
N LEU A 34 4.42 10.64 8.43
CA LEU A 34 3.74 9.77 7.47
C LEU A 34 4.72 8.90 6.66
N GLU A 35 5.84 9.47 6.22
CA GLU A 35 6.93 8.73 5.56
C GLU A 35 7.51 7.67 6.49
N GLY A 36 7.68 7.99 7.77
CA GLY A 36 8.08 7.04 8.81
C GLY A 36 7.12 5.85 8.89
N LEU A 37 5.81 6.10 8.92
CA LEU A 37 4.78 5.06 8.92
C LEU A 37 4.84 4.19 7.66
N TYR A 38 5.02 4.78 6.47
CA TYR A 38 5.15 4.00 5.24
C TYR A 38 6.42 3.14 5.22
N ARG A 39 7.53 3.64 5.78
CA ARG A 39 8.78 2.89 5.91
C ARG A 39 8.60 1.68 6.83
N GLN A 40 7.96 1.87 7.99
CA GLN A 40 7.62 0.78 8.90
C GLN A 40 6.71 -0.25 8.22
N GLN A 41 5.70 0.20 7.47
CA GLN A 41 4.83 -0.70 6.70
C GLN A 41 5.65 -1.55 5.69
N HIS A 42 6.59 -0.93 4.97
CA HIS A 42 7.42 -1.65 4.01
C HIS A 42 8.30 -2.70 4.69
N GLN A 43 8.95 -2.34 5.79
CA GLN A 43 9.76 -3.27 6.58
C GLN A 43 8.94 -4.45 7.10
N LEU A 44 7.73 -4.20 7.62
CA LEU A 44 6.82 -5.25 8.06
C LEU A 44 6.44 -6.20 6.92
N ARG A 45 6.18 -5.68 5.71
CA ARG A 45 5.90 -6.53 4.53
C ARG A 45 7.07 -7.44 4.17
N LEU A 46 8.30 -6.93 4.23
CA LEU A 46 9.50 -7.74 3.99
C LEU A 46 9.67 -8.84 5.06
N GLN A 47 9.36 -8.54 6.32
CA GLN A 47 9.40 -9.52 7.41
C GLN A 47 8.33 -10.60 7.25
N ILE A 48 7.10 -10.22 6.89
CA ILE A 48 6.02 -11.16 6.59
C ILE A 48 6.44 -12.10 5.47
N LEU A 49 7.02 -11.55 4.39
CA LEU A 49 7.50 -12.34 3.27
C LEU A 49 8.54 -13.38 3.69
N GLN A 50 9.52 -12.97 4.51
CA GLN A 50 10.50 -13.92 5.06
C GLN A 50 9.82 -15.00 5.91
N LYS A 51 8.87 -14.63 6.77
CA LYS A 51 8.17 -15.59 7.63
C LYS A 51 7.31 -16.57 6.83
N GLN A 52 6.71 -16.13 5.73
CA GLN A 52 6.01 -17.03 4.81
C GLN A 52 6.97 -18.07 4.20
N ALA A 53 8.18 -17.66 3.84
CA ALA A 53 9.20 -18.58 3.36
C ALA A 53 9.70 -19.53 4.45
N ASP A 54 9.93 -19.02 5.67
CA ASP A 54 10.34 -19.82 6.83
C ASP A 54 9.29 -20.89 7.20
N PHE A 55 8.00 -20.57 7.03
CA PHE A 55 6.89 -21.49 7.30
C PHE A 55 6.57 -22.42 6.12
N GLY A 56 7.32 -22.35 5.02
CA GLY A 56 7.10 -23.18 3.82
C GLY A 56 5.82 -22.82 3.05
N LEU A 57 5.21 -21.66 3.34
CA LEU A 57 4.09 -21.13 2.55
C LEU A 57 4.57 -20.52 1.22
N MET A 58 5.87 -20.31 1.09
CA MET A 58 6.53 -19.77 -0.08
C MET A 58 7.91 -20.40 -0.21
N ASP A 59 8.37 -20.60 -1.43
CA ASP A 59 9.75 -21.01 -1.67
C ASP A 59 10.73 -19.85 -1.42
N GLN A 60 11.96 -20.16 -1.01
CA GLN A 60 12.98 -19.15 -0.70
C GLN A 60 13.41 -18.35 -1.93
N GLU A 61 13.47 -18.97 -3.12
CA GLU A 61 13.80 -18.27 -4.36
C GLU A 61 12.68 -17.29 -4.74
N GLN A 62 11.42 -17.72 -4.59
CA GLN A 62 10.25 -16.87 -4.81
C GLN A 62 10.22 -15.69 -3.83
N ALA A 63 10.53 -15.93 -2.56
CA ALA A 63 10.62 -14.87 -1.55
C ALA A 63 11.74 -13.88 -1.85
N ALA A 64 12.90 -14.34 -2.35
CA ALA A 64 13.98 -13.46 -2.78
C ALA A 64 13.59 -12.58 -3.97
N ALA A 65 12.98 -13.16 -5.01
CA ALA A 65 12.48 -12.41 -6.17
C ALA A 65 11.40 -11.40 -5.78
N MET A 66 10.51 -11.77 -4.85
CA MET A 66 9.47 -10.87 -4.35
C MET A 66 10.05 -9.73 -3.50
N ARG A 67 11.09 -9.99 -2.69
CA ARG A 67 11.81 -8.98 -1.93
C ARG A 67 12.40 -7.92 -2.85
N GLU A 68 13.11 -8.35 -3.90
CA GLU A 68 13.70 -7.43 -4.87
C GLU A 68 12.64 -6.53 -5.53
N ARG A 69 11.51 -7.12 -5.96
CA ARG A 69 10.39 -6.35 -6.52
C ARG A 69 9.81 -5.36 -5.50
N MET A 70 9.66 -5.76 -4.25
CA MET A 70 9.17 -4.88 -3.19
C MET A 70 10.12 -3.70 -2.94
N GLU A 71 11.43 -3.91 -2.99
CA GLU A 71 12.43 -2.85 -2.85
C GLU A 71 12.41 -1.88 -4.04
N GLN A 72 12.29 -2.41 -5.27
CA GLN A 72 12.14 -1.57 -6.47
C GLN A 72 10.88 -0.69 -6.39
N GLN A 73 9.75 -1.29 -5.98
CA GLN A 73 8.50 -0.55 -5.76
C GLN A 73 8.63 0.49 -4.64
N TRP A 74 9.37 0.16 -3.58
CA TRP A 74 9.62 1.09 -2.48
C TRP A 74 10.37 2.34 -2.95
N LYS A 75 11.41 2.19 -3.79
CA LYS A 75 12.14 3.33 -4.36
C LYS A 75 11.24 4.26 -5.18
N ILE A 76 10.36 3.69 -5.99
CA ILE A 76 9.38 4.47 -6.78
C ILE A 76 8.42 5.21 -5.82
N ARG A 77 7.99 4.54 -4.75
CA ARG A 77 7.13 5.14 -3.73
C ARG A 77 7.83 6.27 -2.99
N GLU A 78 9.10 6.14 -2.62
CA GLU A 78 9.90 7.21 -2.01
C GLU A 78 9.99 8.44 -2.94
N GLN A 79 10.26 8.23 -4.22
CA GLN A 79 10.26 9.31 -5.21
C GLN A 79 8.91 10.02 -5.32
N LYS A 80 7.81 9.25 -5.35
CA LYS A 80 6.45 9.80 -5.42
C LYS A 80 6.08 10.59 -4.16
N MET A 81 6.45 10.10 -2.99
CA MET A 81 6.24 10.84 -1.73
C MET A 81 7.03 12.15 -1.71
N ALA A 82 8.27 12.15 -2.20
CA ALA A 82 9.07 13.37 -2.35
C ALA A 82 8.46 14.38 -3.34
N GLU A 83 7.76 13.91 -4.37
CA GLU A 83 6.95 14.74 -5.29
C GLU A 83 5.62 15.22 -4.66
N GLY A 84 5.28 14.75 -3.44
CA GLY A 84 4.03 15.03 -2.75
C GLY A 84 2.85 14.13 -3.17
N ASP A 85 3.09 13.08 -3.96
CA ASP A 85 2.08 12.07 -4.34
C ASP A 85 2.11 10.88 -3.38
N TYR A 86 1.26 10.95 -2.35
CA TYR A 86 1.04 9.86 -1.39
C TYR A 86 -0.08 8.90 -1.81
N PHE A 87 -0.75 9.13 -2.96
CA PHE A 87 -1.91 8.35 -3.41
C PHE A 87 -1.56 7.30 -4.46
N TYR A 88 -0.29 7.21 -4.86
CA TYR A 88 0.23 6.16 -5.74
C TYR A 88 -0.60 6.03 -7.03
N GLY A 89 -0.86 7.18 -7.69
CA GLY A 89 -1.41 7.21 -9.04
C GLY A 89 -2.88 6.84 -9.23
N ARG A 90 -3.71 6.67 -8.17
CA ARG A 90 -5.14 6.30 -8.35
C ARG A 90 -6.16 7.40 -8.10
N MET A 91 -5.78 8.59 -7.63
CA MET A 91 -6.75 9.63 -7.24
C MET A 91 -6.23 11.06 -7.40
N GLY A 92 -5.53 11.39 -8.49
CA GLY A 92 -5.07 12.77 -8.66
C GLY A 92 -4.46 13.09 -10.00
N ARG A 93 -5.21 13.84 -10.81
CA ARG A 93 -4.80 14.59 -12.00
C ARG A 93 -4.41 13.74 -13.24
N ARG A 94 -5.29 13.78 -14.25
CA ARG A 94 -5.14 13.22 -15.63
C ARG A 94 -5.35 11.71 -15.84
N GLY A 95 -6.16 11.06 -15.02
CA GLY A 95 -6.69 9.73 -15.30
C GLY A 95 -8.12 9.63 -14.82
N GLY A 96 -9.01 10.36 -15.48
CA GLY A 96 -10.41 10.46 -15.09
C GLY A 96 -11.04 9.09 -14.88
N PHE A 97 -11.81 9.01 -13.79
CA PHE A 97 -13.15 8.47 -13.64
C PHE A 97 -13.97 8.24 -14.95
N LYS A 98 -13.39 7.57 -15.93
CA LYS A 98 -13.97 7.18 -17.23
C LYS A 98 -13.75 5.68 -17.49
N GLY A 99 -13.52 4.90 -16.42
CA GLY A 99 -13.35 3.44 -16.46
C GLY A 99 -14.34 2.67 -15.56
N PHE A 100 -15.15 3.34 -14.74
CA PHE A 100 -16.12 2.65 -13.86
C PHE A 100 -17.45 2.29 -14.56
N ARG A 101 -17.49 2.32 -15.89
CA ARG A 101 -18.63 1.85 -16.70
C ARG A 101 -18.20 1.09 -17.96
N GLN A 102 -17.12 0.31 -17.90
CA GLN A 102 -16.97 -0.82 -18.83
C GLN A 102 -15.95 -1.83 -18.28
N GLY A 103 -16.44 -2.97 -17.78
CA GLY A 103 -15.66 -4.20 -17.61
C GLY A 103 -14.55 -4.15 -16.55
N GLY A 104 -14.84 -4.65 -15.35
CA GLY A 104 -13.83 -5.11 -14.40
C GLY A 104 -13.09 -6.35 -14.91
N GLY A 105 -12.24 -6.17 -15.91
CA GLY A 105 -11.38 -7.21 -16.47
C GLY A 105 -10.11 -6.58 -17.02
N CYS A 106 -8.98 -7.23 -16.79
CA CYS A 106 -7.66 -6.82 -17.24
C CYS A 106 -7.65 -6.51 -18.76
N GLY A 107 -7.89 -5.25 -19.14
CA GLY A 107 -8.03 -4.84 -20.53
C GLY A 107 -6.72 -4.65 -21.28
N ASN A 108 -5.56 -4.91 -20.65
CA ASN A 108 -4.28 -4.83 -21.35
C ASN A 108 -3.14 -5.59 -20.65
N CYS A 109 -3.43 -6.79 -20.14
CA CYS A 109 -2.35 -7.75 -19.89
C CYS A 109 -2.07 -8.46 -21.22
N PRO A 110 -0.91 -8.27 -21.87
CA PRO A 110 -0.52 -9.17 -22.94
C PRO A 110 -0.40 -10.57 -22.33
N VAL A 111 -1.34 -11.44 -22.68
CA VAL A 111 -1.19 -12.88 -22.44
C VAL A 111 0.01 -13.31 -23.28
N GLN A 112 1.17 -13.47 -22.64
CA GLN A 112 2.26 -14.23 -23.25
C GLN A 112 1.72 -15.65 -23.46
N PRO A 113 1.74 -16.22 -24.68
CA PRO A 113 1.44 -17.62 -24.86
C PRO A 113 2.45 -18.43 -24.04
N GLN A 114 1.98 -19.14 -23.02
CA GLN A 114 2.75 -20.26 -22.47
C GLN A 114 2.92 -21.27 -23.61
N GLU A 115 4.13 -21.35 -24.17
CA GLU A 115 4.53 -22.53 -24.93
C GLU A 115 4.39 -23.72 -23.99
N GLN A 116 3.39 -24.55 -24.25
CA GLN A 116 3.24 -25.84 -23.63
C GLN A 116 4.47 -26.67 -24.01
N SER A 117 5.42 -26.77 -23.09
CA SER A 117 6.46 -27.79 -23.15
C SER A 117 5.77 -29.14 -23.03
N ALA A 118 5.40 -29.69 -24.19
CA ALA A 118 5.08 -31.10 -24.34
C ALA A 118 6.38 -31.88 -24.15
N ALA A 119 6.72 -32.17 -22.90
CA ALA A 119 7.70 -33.19 -22.58
C ALA A 119 7.17 -34.01 -21.40
N GLN A 120 7.14 -35.32 -21.63
CA GLN A 120 7.00 -36.41 -20.66
C GLN A 120 5.59 -36.95 -20.44
N THR A 121 5.10 -37.67 -21.45
CA THR A 121 4.40 -38.95 -21.20
C THR A 121 4.68 -39.90 -22.36
N SER A 122 5.57 -40.85 -22.14
CA SER A 122 5.50 -42.19 -22.73
C SER A 122 6.37 -43.12 -21.90
N LEU A 123 5.69 -43.91 -21.06
CA LEU A 123 6.10 -45.26 -20.69
C LEU A 123 6.15 -46.13 -21.95
#